data_AF-A0A1S2QQK3-F1
#
_entry.id   AF-A0A1S2QQK3-F1
#
_cell.length_a   1.000
_cell.length_b   1.000
_cell.length_c   1.000
_cell.angle_alpha   90.00
_cell.angle_beta   90.00
_cell.angle_gamma   90.00
#
_symmetry.space_group_name_H-M   'P 1'
#
loop_
_entity.id
_entity.type
_entity.pdbx_description
1 polymer ?
#
loop_
_entity_poly.entity_id
_entity_poly.type
_entity_poly.pdbx_seq_one_letter_code
_entity_poly.pdbx_strand_id
1 'polypeptide(L)'
;MIVREDGRADSPEPDSFALPLGLGAHRTEGPMPCRVGFASGDQQLLVHMDGVIEAREPGGSFCPLGDRVGVLKEPDADRALDALREDLVRHAAGPFHGDAAMLLLRCHDHSG
;
A
#
# COMPACT_ATOMS: atom_id res chain seq x y z
N MET A 1 3.57 -1.48 -0.50
CA MET A 1 4.49 -0.86 0.46
C MET A 1 4.82 -1.86 1.58
N ILE A 2 6.10 -2.12 1.81
CA ILE A 2 6.60 -2.95 2.90
C ILE A 2 7.00 -2.02 4.04
N VAL A 3 6.45 -2.26 5.23
CA VAL A 3 6.76 -1.53 6.45
C VAL A 3 7.65 -2.40 7.32
N ARG A 4 8.76 -1.81 7.75
CA ARG A 4 9.77 -2.46 8.61
C ARG A 4 9.63 -2.00 10.06
N GLU A 5 10.18 -2.80 10.97
CA GLU A 5 10.22 -2.53 12.41
C GLU A 5 10.87 -1.18 12.74
N ASP A 6 11.92 -0.79 12.00
CA ASP A 6 12.61 0.50 12.16
C ASP A 6 11.76 1.72 11.74
N GLY A 7 10.53 1.49 11.30
CA GLY A 7 9.59 2.50 10.86
C GLY A 7 9.81 2.98 9.43
N ARG A 8 10.74 2.38 8.68
CA ARG A 8 10.90 2.65 7.26
C ARG A 8 9.82 1.94 6.44
N ALA A 9 9.40 2.62 5.39
CA ALA A 9 8.54 2.06 4.36
C ALA A 9 9.29 2.00 3.03
N ASP A 10 9.27 0.84 2.40
CA ASP A 10 9.81 0.63 1.05
C ASP A 10 8.68 0.29 0.09
N SER A 11 8.68 0.88 -1.10
CA SER A 11 7.81 0.46 -2.19
C SER A 11 8.60 -0.45 -3.13
N PRO A 12 8.32 -1.75 -3.15
CA PRO A 12 9.01 -2.64 -4.08
C PRO A 12 8.59 -2.31 -5.51
N GLU A 13 9.59 -2.12 -6.37
CA GLU A 13 9.37 -1.88 -7.80
C GLU A 13 9.80 -3.11 -8.59
N PRO A 14 9.00 -3.54 -9.59
CA PRO A 14 9.40 -4.60 -10.49
C PRO A 14 10.50 -4.13 -11.45
N ASP A 15 11.37 -5.04 -11.87
CA ASP A 15 12.40 -4.75 -12.90
C ASP A 15 11.77 -4.31 -14.24
N SER A 16 10.52 -4.74 -14.50
CA SER A 16 9.77 -4.37 -15.68
C SER A 16 8.27 -4.31 -15.40
N PHE A 17 7.62 -3.20 -15.78
CA PHE A 17 6.17 -3.07 -15.72
C PHE A 17 5.49 -3.78 -16.91
N ALA A 18 4.38 -4.45 -16.62
CA ALA A 18 3.53 -5.06 -17.64
C ALA A 18 2.36 -4.14 -18.01
N LEU A 19 1.79 -4.36 -19.20
CA LEU A 19 0.54 -3.69 -19.59
C LEU A 19 -0.62 -4.15 -18.69
N PRO A 20 -1.66 -3.32 -18.52
CA PRO A 20 -2.89 -3.75 -17.86
C PRO A 20 -3.45 -5.04 -18.48
N LEU A 21 -4.11 -5.83 -17.64
CA LEU A 21 -4.73 -7.08 -18.05
C LEU A 21 -5.65 -6.84 -19.27
N GLY A 22 -5.53 -7.71 -20.28
CA GLY A 22 -6.28 -7.59 -21.53
C GLY A 22 -5.66 -6.70 -22.62
N LEU A 23 -4.67 -5.86 -22.29
CA LEU A 23 -4.00 -4.98 -23.27
C LEU A 23 -2.70 -5.59 -23.84
N GLY A 24 -2.28 -6.75 -23.34
CA GLY A 24 -1.05 -7.43 -23.75
C GLY A 24 -1.19 -8.44 -24.89
N ALA A 25 -2.32 -8.47 -25.61
CA ALA A 25 -2.64 -9.54 -26.57
C ALA A 25 -1.59 -9.77 -27.68
N HIS A 26 -0.77 -8.76 -27.97
CA HIS A 26 0.29 -8.82 -28.98
C HIS A 26 1.71 -8.83 -28.38
N ARG A 27 1.86 -8.83 -27.05
CA ARG A 27 3.17 -9.00 -26.41
C ARG A 27 3.52 -10.47 -26.29
N THR A 28 4.75 -10.79 -26.62
CA THR A 28 5.35 -12.12 -26.43
C THR A 28 5.68 -12.40 -24.96
N GLU A 29 5.85 -11.37 -24.14
CA GLU A 29 6.23 -11.48 -22.74
C GLU A 29 5.08 -11.03 -21.83
N GLY A 30 4.69 -11.93 -20.91
CA GLY A 30 3.68 -11.67 -19.89
C GLY A 30 4.24 -10.95 -18.66
N PRO A 31 3.41 -10.69 -17.63
CA PRO A 31 3.88 -10.09 -16.38
C PRO A 31 4.92 -10.99 -15.71
N MET A 32 6.05 -10.40 -15.31
CA MET A 32 7.11 -11.08 -14.60
C MET A 32 6.93 -10.96 -13.08
N PRO A 33 7.16 -12.03 -12.30
CA PRO A 33 7.07 -11.95 -10.85
C PRO A 33 8.11 -11.00 -10.26
N CYS A 34 7.67 -10.01 -9.48
CA CYS A 34 8.54 -9.26 -8.58
C CYS A 34 8.59 -9.97 -7.22
N ARG A 35 9.79 -10.34 -6.76
CA ARG A 35 9.98 -11.03 -5.47
C ARG A 35 10.59 -10.08 -4.47
N VAL A 36 10.02 -10.07 -3.27
CA VAL A 36 10.46 -9.23 -2.16
C VAL A 36 10.64 -10.08 -0.92
N GLY A 37 11.64 -9.74 -0.10
CA GLY A 37 11.82 -10.39 1.20
C GLY A 37 10.70 -9.99 2.15
N PHE A 38 9.97 -10.99 2.64
CA PHE A 38 8.92 -10.83 3.64
C PHE A 38 9.14 -11.91 4.72
N ALA A 39 9.93 -11.56 5.73
CA ALA A 39 10.35 -12.44 6.82
C ALA A 39 9.61 -12.10 8.12
N SER A 40 9.62 -13.04 9.07
CA SER A 40 9.05 -12.88 10.40
C SER A 40 9.81 -11.83 11.23
N GLY A 41 9.08 -11.12 12.11
CA GLY A 41 9.64 -10.14 13.04
C GLY A 41 9.10 -8.72 12.85
N ASP A 42 7.78 -8.55 12.92
CA ASP A 42 7.07 -7.27 12.80
C ASP A 42 7.08 -6.60 11.42
N GLN A 43 7.28 -7.38 10.34
CA GLN A 43 7.11 -6.89 8.97
C GLN A 43 5.63 -6.86 8.54
N GLN A 44 5.22 -5.74 7.94
CA GLN A 44 3.86 -5.54 7.43
C GLN A 44 3.90 -5.21 5.93
N LEU A 45 2.91 -5.71 5.18
CA LEU A 45 2.75 -5.42 3.76
C LEU A 45 1.41 -4.73 3.54
N LEU A 46 1.44 -3.48 3.10
CA LEU A 46 0.26 -2.75 2.63
C LEU A 46 0.19 -2.85 1.10
N VAL A 47 -0.86 -3.49 0.60
CA VAL A 47 -1.26 -3.47 -0.81
C VAL A 47 -2.39 -2.47 -0.96
N HIS A 48 -2.32 -1.62 -1.98
CA HIS A 48 -3.32 -0.59 -2.21
C HIS A 48 -3.56 -0.39 -3.70
N MET A 49 -4.74 0.12 -4.03
CA MET A 49 -4.99 0.69 -5.36
C MET A 49 -4.41 2.10 -5.47
N ASP A 50 -4.27 2.61 -6.69
CA ASP A 50 -3.80 3.96 -7.00
C ASP A 50 -4.66 5.04 -6.32
N GLY A 51 -5.97 4.83 -6.20
CA GLY A 51 -6.85 5.78 -5.54
C GLY A 51 -6.41 6.22 -4.13
N VAL A 52 -5.68 5.38 -3.38
CA VAL A 52 -5.14 5.74 -2.07
C VAL A 52 -4.08 6.83 -2.16
N ILE A 53 -3.19 6.76 -3.14
CA ILE A 53 -2.11 7.74 -3.34
C ILE A 53 -2.57 8.92 -4.20
N GLU A 54 -3.57 8.70 -5.06
CA GLU A 54 -4.16 9.72 -5.92
C GLU A 54 -5.16 10.63 -5.21
N ALA A 55 -5.58 10.30 -3.98
CA ALA A 55 -6.40 11.16 -3.16
C ALA A 55 -5.73 12.52 -2.93
N ARG A 56 -6.49 13.59 -3.22
CA ARG A 56 -6.00 14.96 -3.16
C ARG A 56 -6.65 15.71 -2.02
N GLU A 57 -5.85 16.44 -1.26
CA GLU A 57 -6.34 17.49 -0.37
C GLU A 57 -6.88 18.69 -1.16
N PRO A 58 -7.58 19.64 -0.53
CA PRO A 58 -8.15 20.80 -1.21
C PRO A 58 -7.10 21.67 -1.95
N GLY A 59 -5.85 21.66 -1.48
CA GLY A 59 -4.72 22.30 -2.17
C GLY A 59 -4.24 21.56 -3.43
N GLY A 60 -4.79 20.38 -3.71
CA GLY A 60 -4.48 19.54 -4.88
C GLY A 60 -3.35 18.54 -4.66
N SER A 61 -2.69 18.58 -3.50
CA SER A 61 -1.56 17.70 -3.17
C SER A 61 -1.99 16.25 -2.97
N PHE A 62 -1.23 15.32 -3.56
CA PHE A 62 -1.43 13.88 -3.41
C PHE A 62 -1.26 13.41 -1.97
N CYS A 63 -1.81 12.23 -1.66
CA CYS A 63 -1.71 11.63 -0.34
C CYS A 63 -0.28 11.16 -0.06
N PRO A 64 0.40 11.68 0.98
CA PRO A 64 1.74 11.25 1.35
C PRO A 64 1.69 9.93 2.15
N LEU A 65 1.34 8.83 1.49
CA LEU A 65 1.18 7.52 2.14
C LEU A 65 2.47 7.07 2.87
N GLY A 66 3.64 7.40 2.30
CA GLY A 66 4.94 7.11 2.90
C GLY A 66 5.22 7.88 4.19
N ASP A 67 4.51 8.97 4.47
CA ASP A 67 4.64 9.71 5.73
C ASP A 67 3.68 9.16 6.81
N ARG A 68 2.69 8.36 6.40
CA ARG A 68 1.63 7.81 7.25
C ARG A 68 1.98 6.43 7.83
N VAL A 69 3.18 5.93 7.61
CA VAL A 69 3.64 4.62 8.10
C VAL A 69 3.47 4.47 9.61
N GLY A 70 3.59 5.58 10.35
CA GLY A 70 3.39 5.58 11.80
C GLY A 70 2.01 5.09 12.23
N VAL A 71 0.97 5.29 11.41
CA VAL A 71 -0.39 4.80 11.67
C VAL A 71 -0.45 3.27 11.64
N LEU A 72 0.40 2.64 10.82
CA LEU A 72 0.45 1.19 10.68
C LEU A 72 1.12 0.48 11.87
N LYS A 73 1.74 1.23 12.79
CA LYS A 73 2.31 0.71 14.05
C LYS A 73 1.26 0.22 15.05
N GLU A 74 -0.02 0.54 14.85
CA GLU A 74 -1.10 0.01 15.67
C GLU A 74 -1.08 -1.54 15.66
N PRO A 75 -0.95 -2.23 16.82
CA PRO A 75 -0.76 -3.68 16.88
C PRO A 75 -1.95 -4.50 16.37
N ASP A 76 -3.14 -3.92 16.32
CA ASP A 76 -4.31 -4.51 15.69
C ASP A 76 -4.40 -4.11 14.20
N ALA A 77 -4.53 -5.09 13.31
CA ALA A 77 -4.47 -4.83 11.86
C ALA A 77 -5.71 -4.09 11.35
N ASP A 78 -6.88 -4.39 11.93
CA ASP A 78 -8.14 -3.75 11.55
C ASP A 78 -8.15 -2.29 12.00
N ARG A 79 -7.70 -2.02 13.24
CA ARG A 79 -7.55 -0.66 13.75
C ARG A 79 -6.51 0.14 12.96
N ALA A 80 -5.41 -0.47 12.54
CA ALA A 80 -4.43 0.19 11.69
C ALA A 80 -5.03 0.62 10.34
N LEU A 81 -5.82 -0.26 9.70
CA LEU A 81 -6.51 0.06 8.45
C LEU A 81 -7.62 1.10 8.64
N ASP A 82 -8.38 1.02 9.72
CA ASP A 82 -9.42 2.01 10.05
C ASP A 82 -8.80 3.40 10.26
N ALA A 83 -7.72 3.49 11.03
CA ALA A 83 -7.03 4.75 11.26
C ALA A 83 -6.44 5.33 9.97
N LEU A 84 -5.87 4.49 9.10
CA LEU A 84 -5.36 4.93 7.80
C LEU A 84 -6.49 5.39 6.86
N ARG A 85 -7.65 4.71 6.87
CA ARG A 85 -8.84 5.13 6.12
C ARG A 85 -9.34 6.48 6.61
N GLU A 86 -9.47 6.67 7.92
CA GLU A 86 -9.91 7.95 8.49
C GLU A 86 -8.95 9.09 8.14
N ASP A 87 -7.66 8.83 8.19
CA ASP A 87 -6.63 9.79 7.81
C ASP A 87 -6.67 10.13 6.30
N LEU A 88 -6.95 9.15 5.44
CA LEU A 88 -7.16 9.36 4.01
C LEU A 88 -8.41 10.23 3.73
N VAL A 89 -9.52 9.94 4.41
CA VAL A 89 -10.77 10.72 4.30
C VAL A 89 -10.55 12.16 4.77
N ARG A 90 -9.83 12.34 5.89
CA ARG A 90 -9.49 13.67 6.41
C ARG A 90 -8.61 14.44 5.44
N HIS A 91 -7.64 13.78 4.82
CA HIS A 91 -6.76 14.38 3.80
C HIS A 91 -7.55 14.86 2.59
N ALA A 92 -8.42 14.02 2.05
CA ALA A 92 -9.22 14.36 0.88
C ALA A 92 -10.17 15.54 1.13
N ALA A 93 -10.61 15.72 2.39
CA ALA A 93 -11.49 16.79 2.85
C ALA A 93 -12.73 17.02 1.95
N GLY A 94 -13.22 15.96 1.33
CA GLY A 94 -14.28 16.01 0.32
C GLY A 94 -14.53 14.64 -0.31
N PRO A 95 -15.51 14.53 -1.24
CA PRO A 95 -15.81 13.29 -1.92
C PRO A 95 -14.60 12.84 -2.74
N PHE A 96 -14.06 11.69 -2.37
CA PHE A 96 -13.02 11.03 -3.14
C PHE A 96 -13.63 10.53 -4.45
N HIS A 97 -13.06 10.95 -5.58
CA HIS A 97 -13.64 10.69 -6.92
C HIS A 97 -13.21 9.35 -7.53
N GLY A 98 -12.22 8.68 -6.94
CA GLY A 98 -11.78 7.35 -7.37
C GLY A 98 -12.26 6.24 -6.45
N ASP A 99 -11.94 5.00 -6.80
CA ASP A 99 -12.07 3.86 -5.89
C ASP A 99 -10.76 3.68 -5.11
N ALA A 100 -10.85 3.56 -3.79
CA ALA A 100 -9.70 3.30 -2.93
C ALA A 100 -9.92 1.98 -2.18
N ALA A 101 -8.93 1.09 -2.26
CA ALA A 101 -8.91 -0.15 -1.51
C ALA A 101 -7.51 -0.38 -0.94
N MET A 102 -7.48 -0.98 0.25
CA MET A 102 -6.29 -1.29 1.00
C MET A 102 -6.41 -2.70 1.57
N LEU A 103 -5.31 -3.44 1.55
CA LEU A 103 -5.16 -4.73 2.19
C LEU A 103 -3.86 -4.73 3.00
N LEU A 104 -3.96 -5.03 4.29
CA LEU A 104 -2.83 -5.13 5.19
C LEU A 104 -2.55 -6.59 5.53
N LEU A 105 -1.32 -7.03 5.31
CA LEU A 105 -0.84 -8.35 5.71
C LEU A 105 0.25 -8.19 6.78
N ARG A 106 0.23 -9.06 7.79
CA ARG A 106 1.24 -9.09 8.85
C ARG A 106 1.80 -10.50 8.98
N CYS A 107 3.12 -10.62 8.93
CA CYS A 107 3.79 -11.87 9.22
C CYS A 107 4.16 -11.89 10.70
N HIS A 108 3.41 -12.66 11.48
CA HIS A 108 3.80 -12.96 12.85
C HIS A 108 4.60 -14.24 12.82
N ASP A 109 5.67 -14.29 13.62
CA ASP A 109 6.27 -15.58 13.88
C ASP A 109 5.23 -16.48 14.52
N HIS A 110 5.13 -17.71 14.04
CA HIS A 110 4.36 -18.72 14.74
C HIS A 110 5.18 -19.10 15.97
N SER A 111 4.98 -18.38 17.09
CA SER A 111 5.44 -18.82 18.40
C SER A 111 4.81 -20.19 18.66
N GLY A 112 5.62 -21.23 18.45
CA GLY A 112 5.31 -22.61 18.83
C GLY A 112 5.29 -22.79 20.34
#